data_AF-A0A6A3VRW9-F1
#
_entry.id   AF-A0A6A3VRW9-F1
#
_cell.length_a   1.000
_cell.length_b   1.000
_cell.length_c   1.000
_cell.angle_alpha   90.00
_cell.angle_beta   90.00
_cell.angle_gamma   90.00
#
_symmetry.space_group_name_H-M   'P 1'
#
loop_
_entity.id
_entity.type
_entity.pdbx_description
1 polymer ?
#
loop_
_entity_poly.entity_id
_entity_poly.type
_entity_poly.pdbx_seq_one_letter_code
_entity_poly.pdbx_strand_id
1 'polypeptide(L)'
;EGLDSLDKEELQMACMERGMRATGLTKAGYVRQMRQWLDLSINKNVPASLLIMSRALNITAADNLEEALATSMSSMDEEVVTEVALAAKTSTEESPEMRKLKLDSIRYQNEMIADEVP
;
A
#
# COMPACT_ATOMS: atom_id res chain seq x y z
N GLU A 1 -1.04 -11.70 -9.91
CA GLU A 1 -2.06 -12.54 -9.22
C GLU A 1 -3.23 -11.66 -8.81
N GLY A 2 -4.46 -12.16 -8.90
CA GLY A 2 -5.67 -11.34 -8.72
C GLY A 2 -6.39 -11.69 -7.41
N LEU A 3 -7.12 -10.75 -6.83
CA LEU A 3 -7.84 -10.96 -5.57
C LEU A 3 -8.84 -12.12 -5.59
N ASP A 4 -9.28 -12.53 -6.79
CA ASP A 4 -10.25 -13.60 -6.98
C ASP A 4 -9.61 -15.01 -6.86
N SER A 5 -8.28 -15.14 -7.00
CA SER A 5 -7.57 -16.41 -6.83
C SER A 5 -7.22 -16.73 -5.39
N LEU A 6 -7.22 -15.74 -4.49
CA LEU A 6 -6.87 -15.97 -3.09
C LEU A 6 -8.01 -16.64 -2.32
N ASP A 7 -7.66 -17.48 -1.36
CA ASP A 7 -8.61 -18.06 -0.41
C ASP A 7 -8.98 -17.07 0.72
N LYS A 8 -9.86 -17.49 1.63
CA LYS A 8 -10.32 -16.61 2.71
C LYS A 8 -9.21 -16.31 3.72
N GLU A 9 -8.33 -17.27 4.01
CA GLU A 9 -7.26 -17.12 5.00
C GLU A 9 -6.16 -16.21 4.47
N GLU A 10 -5.77 -16.35 3.21
CA GLU A 10 -4.81 -15.47 2.55
C GLU A 10 -5.34 -14.04 2.48
N LEU A 11 -6.61 -13.84 2.12
CA LEU A 11 -7.25 -12.53 2.14
C LEU A 11 -7.29 -11.93 3.55
N GLN A 12 -7.57 -12.76 4.56
CA GLN A 12 -7.60 -12.34 5.95
C GLN A 12 -6.21 -11.89 6.44
N MET A 13 -5.17 -12.68 6.14
CA MET A 13 -3.78 -12.39 6.48
C MET A 13 -3.32 -11.11 5.78
N ALA A 14 -3.59 -10.99 4.48
CA ALA A 14 -3.25 -9.79 3.71
C ALA A 14 -3.96 -8.53 4.25
N CYS A 15 -5.22 -8.65 4.70
CA CYS A 15 -5.93 -7.57 5.38
C CYS A 15 -5.28 -7.21 6.72
N MET A 16 -4.89 -8.22 7.51
CA MET A 16 -4.26 -8.04 8.82
C MET A 16 -2.92 -7.31 8.73
N GLU A 17 -2.04 -7.73 7.80
CA GLU A 17 -0.74 -7.10 7.56
C GLU A 17 -0.86 -5.62 7.17
N ARG A 18 -1.97 -5.24 6.53
CA ARG A 18 -2.24 -3.87 6.08
C ARG A 18 -2.99 -3.04 7.14
N GLY A 19 -3.15 -3.55 8.37
CA GLY A 19 -3.87 -2.87 9.45
C GLY A 19 -5.37 -2.71 9.15
N MET A 20 -5.93 -3.59 8.32
CA MET A 20 -7.35 -3.57 7.97
C MET A 20 -8.15 -4.55 8.84
N ARG A 21 -9.49 -4.41 8.84
CA ARG A 21 -10.38 -5.32 9.60
C ARG A 21 -10.20 -6.76 9.09
N ALA A 22 -9.58 -7.59 9.91
CA ALA A 22 -9.26 -8.98 9.59
C ALA A 22 -10.26 -10.00 10.20
N THR A 23 -11.35 -9.58 10.81
CA THR A 23 -12.32 -10.50 11.44
C THR A 23 -13.76 -10.14 11.07
N GLY A 24 -14.65 -11.14 11.12
CA GLY A 24 -16.10 -10.94 10.95
C GLY A 24 -16.56 -10.62 9.52
N LEU A 25 -15.70 -10.72 8.51
CA LEU A 25 -16.05 -10.48 7.10
C LEU A 25 -16.18 -11.80 6.32
N THR A 26 -17.03 -11.77 5.29
CA THR A 26 -17.10 -12.84 4.28
C THR A 26 -15.93 -12.72 3.30
N LYS A 27 -15.64 -13.77 2.51
CA LYS A 27 -14.61 -13.71 1.45
C LYS A 27 -14.82 -12.49 0.54
N ALA A 28 -16.07 -12.26 0.11
CA ALA A 28 -16.43 -11.09 -0.71
C ALA A 28 -16.18 -9.76 0.01
N GLY A 29 -16.38 -9.70 1.33
CA GLY A 29 -16.07 -8.53 2.16
C GLY A 29 -14.57 -8.21 2.17
N TYR A 30 -13.71 -9.22 2.37
CA TYR A 30 -12.26 -9.04 2.30
C TYR A 30 -11.79 -8.63 0.90
N VAL A 31 -12.33 -9.25 -0.16
CA VAL A 31 -12.03 -8.85 -1.55
C VAL A 31 -12.40 -7.39 -1.79
N ARG A 32 -13.59 -6.95 -1.37
CA ARG A 32 -14.02 -5.55 -1.53
C ARG A 32 -13.07 -4.59 -0.80
N GLN A 33 -12.70 -4.91 0.44
CA GLN A 33 -11.79 -4.10 1.22
C GLN A 33 -10.40 -4.00 0.58
N MET A 34 -9.88 -5.12 0.07
CA MET A 34 -8.59 -5.17 -0.61
C MET A 34 -8.62 -4.43 -1.95
N ARG A 35 -9.72 -4.53 -2.71
CA ARG A 35 -9.92 -3.75 -3.94
C ARG A 35 -9.88 -2.24 -3.65
N GLN A 36 -10.56 -1.79 -2.60
CA GLN A 36 -10.55 -0.37 -2.21
C GLN A 36 -9.14 0.08 -1.79
N TRP A 37 -8.42 -0.75 -1.03
CA TRP A 37 -7.04 -0.46 -0.66
C TRP A 37 -6.13 -0.31 -1.89
N LEU A 38 -6.21 -1.24 -2.84
CA LEU A 38 -5.42 -1.22 -4.05
C LEU A 38 -5.78 -0.04 -4.95
N ASP A 39 -7.07 0.32 -5.06
CA ASP A 39 -7.51 1.48 -5.83
C ASP A 39 -6.88 2.77 -5.31
N LEU A 40 -6.89 2.96 -3.99
CA LEU A 40 -6.31 4.15 -3.37
C LEU A 40 -4.77 4.17 -3.47
N SER A 41 -4.13 3.02 -3.25
CA SER A 41 -2.66 2.93 -3.30
C SER A 41 -2.12 3.07 -4.73
N ILE A 42 -2.76 2.44 -5.71
CA ILE A 42 -2.24 2.32 -7.08
C ILE A 42 -2.85 3.39 -7.99
N ASN A 43 -4.18 3.53 -7.99
CA ASN A 43 -4.85 4.44 -8.94
C ASN A 43 -4.87 5.88 -8.42
N LYS A 44 -4.93 6.08 -7.11
CA LYS A 44 -4.94 7.40 -6.47
C LYS A 44 -3.59 7.84 -5.90
N ASN A 45 -2.55 7.00 -6.04
CA ASN A 45 -1.19 7.26 -5.55
C ASN A 45 -1.13 7.65 -4.06
N VAL A 46 -2.02 7.11 -3.23
CA VAL A 46 -1.99 7.40 -1.79
C VAL A 46 -0.90 6.55 -1.13
N PRO A 47 0.07 7.15 -0.42
CA PRO A 47 1.13 6.41 0.26
C PRO A 47 0.55 5.43 1.29
N ALA A 48 1.12 4.23 1.37
CA ALA A 48 0.65 3.18 2.29
C ALA A 48 0.70 3.62 3.77
N SER A 49 1.70 4.42 4.15
CA SER A 49 1.81 5.00 5.51
C SER A 49 0.59 5.86 5.88
N LEU A 50 0.11 6.69 4.95
CA LEU A 50 -1.05 7.55 5.15
C LEU A 50 -2.35 6.74 5.18
N LEU A 51 -2.45 5.69 4.35
CA LEU A 51 -3.58 4.75 4.39
C LEU A 51 -3.69 4.04 5.75
N ILE A 52 -2.57 3.60 6.32
CA ILE A 52 -2.52 2.98 7.65
C ILE A 52 -2.92 4.01 8.72
N MET A 53 -2.35 5.22 8.67
CA MET A 53 -2.64 6.28 9.64
C MET A 53 -4.11 6.68 9.62
N SER A 54 -4.72 6.79 8.43
CA SER A 54 -6.16 7.06 8.29
C SER A 54 -7.03 6.04 9.00
N ARG A 55 -6.67 4.76 8.91
CA ARG A 55 -7.38 3.67 9.59
C ARG A 55 -7.10 3.67 11.09
N ALA A 56 -5.89 3.98 11.53
CA ALA A 56 -5.52 4.09 12.94
C ALA A 56 -6.27 5.23 13.65
N LEU A 57 -6.48 6.35 12.96
CA LEU A 57 -7.22 7.50 13.48
C LEU A 57 -8.75 7.28 13.46
N ASN A 58 -9.25 6.39 12.59
CA ASN A 58 -10.68 6.11 12.42
C ASN A 58 -11.06 4.67 12.81
N ILE A 59 -10.33 4.06 13.76
CA ILE A 59 -10.49 2.66 14.22
C ILE A 59 -11.96 2.28 14.55
N THR A 60 -12.81 3.26 14.85
CA THR A 60 -14.20 3.05 15.28
C THR A 60 -15.28 3.44 14.26
N ALA A 61 -14.99 4.19 13.19
CA ALA A 61 -16.06 4.97 12.54
C ALA A 61 -16.24 4.86 11.02
N ALA A 62 -15.29 4.36 10.25
CA ALA A 62 -15.40 4.49 8.79
C ALA A 62 -15.66 3.17 8.07
N ASP A 63 -16.91 2.95 7.66
CA ASP A 63 -17.25 2.02 6.58
C ASP A 63 -16.70 2.50 5.22
N ASN A 64 -16.24 3.77 5.15
CA ASN A 64 -15.65 4.39 3.96
C ASN A 64 -14.20 4.88 4.19
N LEU A 65 -13.24 4.21 3.56
CA LEU A 65 -11.82 4.57 3.65
C LEU A 65 -11.49 5.96 3.09
N GLU A 66 -12.22 6.44 2.08
CA GLU A 66 -11.96 7.75 1.47
C GLU A 66 -12.32 8.90 2.41
N GLU A 67 -13.43 8.75 3.14
CA GLU A 67 -13.85 9.71 4.17
C GLU A 67 -12.86 9.73 5.34
N ALA A 68 -12.44 8.55 5.81
CA ALA A 68 -11.40 8.44 6.85
C ALA A 68 -10.10 9.13 6.44
N LEU A 69 -9.71 9.00 5.17
CA LEU A 69 -8.55 9.69 4.61
C LEU A 69 -8.74 11.20 4.61
N ALA A 70 -9.88 11.69 4.10
CA ALA A 70 -10.17 13.12 4.08
C ALA A 70 -10.18 13.73 5.49
N THR A 71 -10.82 13.07 6.46
CA THR A 71 -10.81 13.51 7.86
C THR A 71 -9.40 13.53 8.43
N SER A 72 -8.60 12.50 8.16
CA SER A 72 -7.21 12.44 8.63
C SER A 72 -6.37 13.56 8.02
N MET A 73 -6.51 13.83 6.73
CA MET A 73 -5.82 14.96 6.07
C MET A 73 -6.29 16.30 6.63
N SER A 74 -7.58 16.47 6.94
CA SER A 74 -8.10 17.71 7.53
C SER A 74 -7.60 17.98 8.95
N SER A 75 -7.11 16.95 9.65
CA SER A 75 -6.50 17.09 10.97
C SER A 75 -5.02 17.49 10.93
N MET A 76 -4.41 17.52 9.74
CA MET A 76 -3.01 17.90 9.53
C MET A 76 -2.92 19.35 9.04
N ASP A 77 -1.81 20.02 9.35
CA ASP A 77 -1.55 21.37 8.86
C ASP A 77 -1.38 21.40 7.33
N GLU A 78 -1.79 22.49 6.69
CA GLU A 78 -1.82 22.64 5.23
C GLU A 78 -0.42 22.46 4.60
N GLU A 79 0.63 22.93 5.27
CA GLU A 79 2.02 22.74 4.84
C GLU A 79 2.36 21.24 4.73
N VAL A 80 2.03 20.45 5.75
CA VAL A 80 2.28 19.01 5.78
C VAL A 80 1.49 18.28 4.68
N VAL A 81 0.25 18.71 4.42
CA VAL A 81 -0.57 18.15 3.34
C VAL A 81 0.08 18.39 1.97
N THR A 82 0.64 19.58 1.74
CA THR A 82 1.33 19.89 0.47
C THR A 82 2.61 19.07 0.29
N GLU A 83 3.41 18.88 1.35
CA GLU A 83 4.61 18.04 1.30
C GLU A 83 4.27 16.58 1.01
N VAL A 84 3.23 16.04 1.67
CA VAL A 84 2.75 14.68 1.43
C VAL A 84 2.26 14.52 -0.01
N ALA A 85 1.55 15.51 -0.56
CA ALA A 85 1.09 15.48 -1.94
C ALA A 85 2.26 15.50 -2.95
N LEU A 86 3.35 16.21 -2.63
CA LEU A 86 4.59 16.19 -3.41
C LEU A 86 5.30 14.84 -3.29
N ALA A 87 5.44 14.30 -2.07
CA ALA A 87 6.06 13.00 -1.82
C ALA A 87 5.30 11.84 -2.50
N ALA A 88 3.97 11.90 -2.54
CA ALA A 88 3.14 10.93 -3.25
C ALA A 88 3.41 10.93 -4.77
N LYS A 89 3.69 12.10 -5.36
CA LYS A 89 4.06 12.22 -6.77
C LYS A 89 5.45 11.67 -7.04
N THR A 90 6.42 11.94 -6.16
CA THR A 90 7.82 11.52 -6.34
C THR A 90 8.07 10.03 -6.04
N SER A 91 7.25 9.41 -5.18
CA SER A 91 7.42 7.99 -4.79
C SER A 91 7.19 7.00 -5.95
N THR A 92 6.44 7.39 -6.98
CA THR A 92 6.19 6.55 -8.17
C THR A 92 7.15 6.91 -9.33
N GLU A 93 7.70 8.12 -9.33
CA GLU A 93 8.71 8.55 -10.28
C GLU A 93 10.12 8.12 -9.83
N GLU A 94 10.31 6.80 -9.64
CA GLU A 94 11.67 6.27 -9.74
C GLU A 94 12.16 6.56 -11.16
N SER A 95 13.03 7.57 -11.28
CA SER A 95 13.66 7.95 -12.54
C SER A 95 14.11 6.68 -13.27
N PRO A 96 13.91 6.58 -14.60
CA PRO A 96 14.34 5.41 -15.36
C PRO A 96 15.82 5.04 -15.10
N GLU A 97 16.64 6.01 -14.72
CA GLU A 97 18.03 5.81 -14.30
C GLU A 97 18.16 5.05 -12.98
N MET A 98 17.36 5.39 -11.97
CA MET A 98 17.39 4.75 -10.65
C MET A 98 16.90 3.29 -10.74
N ARG A 99 15.93 3.02 -11.62
CA ARG A 99 15.49 1.66 -11.95
C ARG A 99 16.58 0.83 -12.64
N LYS A 100 17.33 1.43 -13.59
CA LYS A 100 18.47 0.76 -14.24
C LYS A 100 19.57 0.42 -13.23
N LEU A 101 19.95 1.38 -12.37
CA LEU A 101 20.96 1.18 -11.33
C LEU A 101 20.59 0.07 -10.35
N LYS A 102 19.32 0.00 -9.91
CA LYS A 102 18.82 -1.11 -9.10
C LYS A 102 18.89 -2.44 -9.84
N LEU A 103 18.53 -2.46 -11.13
CA LEU A 103 18.57 -3.68 -11.94
C LEU A 103 20.00 -4.23 -12.10
N ASP A 104 20.97 -3.35 -12.36
CA ASP A 104 22.38 -3.71 -12.51
C ASP A 104 22.98 -4.22 -11.19
N SER A 105 22.63 -3.58 -10.07
CA SER A 105 23.05 -4.04 -8.73
C SER A 105 22.54 -5.45 -8.42
N ILE A 106 21.25 -5.70 -8.67
CA ILE A 106 20.66 -7.04 -8.46
C ILE A 106 21.31 -8.07 -9.38
N ARG A 107 21.60 -7.70 -10.63
CA ARG A 107 22.24 -8.61 -11.60
C ARG A 107 23.64 -8.99 -11.17
N TYR A 108 24.44 -8.01 -10.72
CA TYR A 108 25.77 -8.25 -10.18
C TYR A 108 25.73 -9.16 -8.95
N GLN A 109 24.79 -8.93 -8.03
CA GLN A 109 24.62 -9.80 -6.86
C GLN A 109 24.26 -11.23 -7.24
N ASN A 110 23.39 -11.44 -8.24
CA ASN A 110 23.04 -12.78 -8.73
C ASN A 110 24.21 -13.49 -9.42
N GLU A 111 25.06 -12.75 -10.14
CA GLU A 111 26.26 -13.31 -10.78
C GLU A 111 27.29 -13.73 -9.73
N MET A 112 27.51 -12.90 -8.71
CA MET A 112 28.33 -13.27 -7.55
C MET A 112 27.78 -14.50 -6.81
N ILE A 113 26.46 -14.59 -6.62
CA ILE A 113 25.83 -15.77 -6.01
C ILE A 113 26.05 -17.02 -6.88
N ALA A 114 25.95 -16.91 -8.21
CA ALA A 114 26.12 -18.03 -9.13
C ALA A 114 27.56 -18.58 -9.14
N ASP A 115 28.56 -17.72 -8.98
CA ASP A 115 29.97 -18.13 -8.90
C ASP A 115 30.34 -18.77 -7.55
N GLU A 116 29.55 -18.54 -6.49
CA GLU A 116 29.75 -19.14 -5.15
C GLU A 116 29.00 -20.47 -4.95
N VAL A 117 28.11 -20.86 -5.86
CA VAL A 117 27.41 -22.16 -5.82
C VAL A 117 28.19 -23.17 -6.67
N PRO A 118 28.79 -24.23 -6.07
CA PRO A 118 29.60 -25.23 -6.78
C PRO A 118 28.80 -26.13 -7.73
#